data_AF-A0A0D8BBY1-F1
#
_entry.id   AF-A0A0D8BBY1-F1
#
_cell.length_a   1.000
_cell.length_b   1.000
_cell.length_c   1.000
_cell.angle_alpha   90.00
_cell.angle_beta   90.00
_cell.angle_gamma   90.00
#
_symmetry.space_group_name_H-M   'P 1'
#
loop_
_entity.id
_entity.type
_entity.pdbx_description
1 polymer ?
#
loop_
_entity_poly.entity_id
_entity_poly.type
_entity_poly.pdbx_seq_one_letter_code
_entity_poly.pdbx_strand_id
1 'polypeptide(L)'
;MRLLRGAVSPIVGALLVPVVTPLVVFTGISGASLRSEPIYHALQVALLALGFLVAVPLIEGSAQVTGIAAAAALFIGFLALLLDSLPGGVLTFRTHLLAPVRYLALHRSWGPSPLTDQHTAGAILWSVGEVADLPFVAVLMVRWMRVDEREAREADRLLDEAEGGATRMRPWWETDPRPPR
;
A
#
# COMPACT_ATOMS: atom_id res chain seq x y z
N MET A 1 -5.57 -1.11 24.53
CA MET A 1 -4.55 -1.54 23.55
C MET A 1 -3.79 -0.33 22.97
N ARG A 2 -3.05 0.41 23.80
CA ARG A 2 -2.25 1.59 23.38
C ARG A 2 -0.82 1.25 22.94
N LEU A 3 -0.40 -0.01 23.10
CA LEU A 3 0.99 -0.47 22.93
C LEU A 3 1.39 -0.77 21.48
N LEU A 4 0.44 -0.93 20.55
CA LEU A 4 0.74 -1.21 19.14
C LEU A 4 0.88 0.06 18.28
N ARG A 5 0.55 1.25 18.82
CA ARG A 5 0.58 2.52 18.08
C ARG A 5 1.98 2.97 17.61
N GLY A 6 3.04 2.35 18.10
CA GLY A 6 4.43 2.75 17.80
C GLY A 6 5.20 1.83 16.85
N ALA A 7 4.72 0.62 16.58
CA ALA A 7 5.62 -0.42 16.04
C ALA A 7 5.71 -0.46 14.51
N VAL A 8 4.70 0.02 13.77
CA VAL A 8 4.70 -0.03 12.31
C VAL A 8 4.20 1.31 11.78
N SER A 9 5.13 2.16 11.37
CA SER A 9 4.79 3.30 10.51
C SER A 9 3.96 2.79 9.33
N PRO A 10 2.91 3.49 8.86
CA PRO A 10 2.11 3.09 7.69
C PRO A 10 2.98 2.72 6.48
N ILE A 11 4.14 3.36 6.36
CA ILE A 11 5.15 3.10 5.33
C ILE A 11 5.80 1.72 5.50
N VAL A 12 6.15 1.34 6.74
CA VAL A 12 6.75 0.03 7.04
C VAL A 12 5.75 -1.09 6.76
N GLY A 13 4.47 -0.88 7.09
CA GLY A 13 3.40 -1.83 6.78
C GLY A 13 3.20 -1.98 5.28
N ALA A 14 3.17 -0.87 4.54
CA ALA A 14 3.05 -0.89 3.08
C ALA A 14 4.22 -1.62 2.40
N LEU A 15 5.45 -1.44 2.87
CA LEU A 15 6.63 -2.05 2.25
C LEU A 15 6.85 -3.52 2.66
N LEU A 16 6.17 -4.01 3.69
CA LEU A 16 6.38 -5.36 4.20
C LEU A 16 5.98 -6.45 3.20
N VAL A 17 4.81 -6.32 2.58
CA VAL A 17 4.29 -7.28 1.60
C VAL A 17 5.18 -7.35 0.34
N PRO A 18 5.48 -6.24 -0.36
CA PRO A 18 6.33 -6.27 -1.56
C PRO A 18 7.79 -6.70 -1.30
N VAL A 19 8.24 -6.73 -0.04
CA VAL A 19 9.55 -7.30 0.34
C VAL A 19 9.44 -8.79 0.65
N VAL A 20 8.44 -9.20 1.43
CA VAL A 20 8.29 -10.58 1.88
C VAL A 20 7.84 -11.49 0.74
N THR A 21 6.90 -11.08 -0.11
CA THR A 21 6.36 -11.94 -1.17
C THR A 21 7.45 -12.40 -2.15
N PRO A 22 8.31 -11.52 -2.72
CA PRO A 22 9.40 -11.96 -3.59
C PRO A 22 10.43 -12.82 -2.84
N LEU A 23 10.72 -12.51 -1.57
CA LEU A 23 11.63 -13.33 -0.76
C LEU A 23 11.09 -14.74 -0.59
N VAL A 24 9.81 -14.91 -0.26
CA VAL A 24 9.22 -16.25 -0.11
C VAL A 24 9.20 -16.99 -1.43
N VAL A 25 8.81 -16.33 -2.53
CA VAL A 25 8.59 -16.95 -3.85
C VAL A 25 9.91 -17.27 -4.57
N PHE A 26 10.84 -16.33 -4.63
CA PHE A 26 12.05 -16.45 -5.46
C PHE A 26 13.27 -17.02 -4.72
N THR A 27 13.22 -17.12 -3.40
CA THR A 27 14.31 -17.76 -2.63
C THR A 27 14.03 -19.24 -2.38
N GLY A 28 14.96 -19.90 -1.68
CA GLY A 28 14.82 -21.30 -1.27
C GLY A 28 13.69 -21.58 -0.27
N ILE A 29 13.02 -20.56 0.29
CA ILE A 29 11.98 -20.71 1.31
C ILE A 29 10.80 -21.55 0.81
N SER A 30 10.24 -21.22 -0.36
CA SER A 30 9.17 -22.03 -0.98
C SER A 30 9.64 -23.46 -1.30
N GLY A 31 10.89 -23.62 -1.70
CA GLY A 31 11.46 -24.95 -1.91
C GLY A 31 11.57 -25.77 -0.62
N ALA A 32 11.95 -25.13 0.48
CA ALA A 32 12.09 -25.74 1.80
C ALA A 32 10.74 -26.08 2.44
N SER A 33 9.73 -25.20 2.34
CA SER A 33 8.38 -25.47 2.84
C SER A 33 7.79 -26.72 2.18
N LEU A 34 8.01 -26.88 0.88
CA LEU A 34 7.52 -28.04 0.15
C LEU A 34 8.30 -29.34 0.44
N ARG A 35 9.40 -29.31 1.20
CA ARG A 35 10.16 -30.51 1.63
C ARG A 35 9.94 -30.85 3.10
N SER A 36 9.39 -29.94 3.89
CA SER A 36 9.28 -30.05 5.34
C SER A 36 7.96 -29.48 5.81
N GLU A 37 7.09 -30.36 6.32
CA GLU A 37 5.78 -30.00 6.88
C GLU A 37 5.87 -28.95 8.02
N PRO A 38 6.84 -29.03 8.96
CA PRO A 38 7.04 -27.96 9.94
C PRO A 38 7.34 -26.59 9.31
N ILE A 39 8.18 -26.53 8.26
CA ILE A 39 8.50 -25.28 7.57
C ILE A 39 7.28 -24.75 6.83
N TYR A 40 6.48 -25.63 6.23
CA TYR A 40 5.22 -25.28 5.59
C TYR A 40 4.26 -24.58 6.55
N HIS A 41 3.97 -25.19 7.71
CA HIS A 41 3.08 -24.59 8.70
C HIS A 41 3.66 -23.32 9.31
N ALA A 42 4.97 -23.29 9.61
CA ALA A 42 5.63 -22.10 10.11
C ALA A 42 5.52 -20.93 9.12
N LEU A 43 5.71 -21.19 7.83
CA LEU A 43 5.56 -20.19 6.77
C LEU A 43 4.12 -19.67 6.68
N GLN A 44 3.13 -20.55 6.73
CA GLN A 44 1.71 -20.15 6.71
C GLN A 44 1.34 -19.28 7.91
N VAL A 45 1.75 -19.66 9.11
CA VAL A 45 1.50 -18.88 10.33
C VAL A 45 2.22 -17.54 10.25
N ALA A 46 3.46 -17.50 9.77
CA ALA A 46 4.21 -16.26 9.59
C ALA A 46 3.56 -15.31 8.57
N LEU A 47 3.09 -15.83 7.44
CA LEU A 47 2.37 -15.06 6.42
C LEU A 47 1.02 -14.55 6.92
N LEU A 48 0.30 -15.36 7.69
CA LEU A 48 -0.96 -14.94 8.31
C LEU A 48 -0.72 -13.85 9.36
N ALA A 49 0.27 -14.03 10.24
CA ALA A 49 0.66 -13.04 11.23
C ALA A 49 1.10 -11.73 10.57
N LEU A 50 1.84 -11.81 9.47
CA LEU A 50 2.22 -10.66 8.65
C LEU A 50 0.99 -9.95 8.08
N GLY A 51 0.01 -10.70 7.57
CA GLY A 51 -1.26 -10.15 7.11
C GLY A 51 -1.98 -9.36 8.21
N PHE A 52 -2.07 -9.90 9.42
CA PHE A 52 -2.63 -9.17 10.57
C PHE A 52 -1.81 -7.94 10.95
N LEU A 53 -0.48 -8.03 10.91
CA LEU A 53 0.42 -6.92 11.22
C LEU A 53 0.22 -5.74 10.27
N VAL A 54 -0.10 -6.00 9.00
CA VAL A 54 -0.39 -4.97 7.99
C VAL A 54 -1.85 -4.50 8.07
N ALA A 55 -2.81 -5.42 8.24
CA ALA A 55 -4.24 -5.10 8.19
C ALA A 55 -4.76 -4.36 9.43
N VAL A 56 -4.29 -4.72 10.64
CA VAL A 56 -4.78 -4.14 11.90
C VAL A 56 -4.53 -2.62 11.98
N PRO A 57 -3.30 -2.10 11.75
CA PRO A 57 -3.05 -0.66 11.78
C PRO A 57 -3.84 0.11 10.72
N LEU A 58 -4.08 -0.51 9.57
CA LEU A 58 -4.83 0.10 8.47
C LEU A 58 -6.29 0.34 8.87
N ILE A 59 -6.90 -0.61 9.59
CA ILE A 59 -8.25 -0.51 10.14
C ILE A 59 -8.28 0.47 11.32
N GLU A 60 -7.35 0.33 12.27
CA GLU A 60 -7.32 1.13 13.51
C GLU A 60 -7.11 2.64 13.27
N GLY A 61 -6.61 3.03 12.10
CA GLY A 61 -6.69 4.40 11.60
C GLY A 61 -6.07 5.41 12.58
N SER A 62 -4.74 5.44 12.69
CA SER A 62 -4.07 6.37 13.60
C SER A 62 -2.97 7.18 12.92
N ALA A 63 -3.32 8.38 12.48
CA ALA A 63 -2.60 9.62 12.74
C ALA A 63 -3.42 10.77 12.13
N GLN A 64 -3.47 11.92 12.81
CA GLN A 64 -3.82 13.18 12.14
C GLN A 64 -2.65 13.49 11.21
N VAL A 65 -2.73 13.00 9.98
CA VAL A 65 -1.75 13.27 8.94
C VAL A 65 -2.21 14.50 8.19
N THR A 66 -1.27 15.40 7.88
CA THR A 66 -1.51 16.50 6.95
C THR A 66 -1.87 15.95 5.57
N GLY A 67 -2.49 16.74 4.70
CA GLY A 67 -2.89 16.36 3.34
C GLY A 67 -1.71 15.91 2.51
N ILE A 68 -0.55 16.56 2.65
CA ILE A 68 0.72 16.14 2.04
C ILE A 68 1.13 14.74 2.51
N ALA A 69 1.04 14.46 3.81
CA ALA A 69 1.44 13.18 4.35
C ALA A 69 0.42 12.07 4.02
N ALA A 70 -0.87 12.41 3.91
CA ALA A 70 -1.90 11.52 3.40
C ALA A 70 -1.71 11.21 1.90
N ALA A 71 -1.36 12.21 1.09
CA ALA A 71 -1.01 12.02 -0.33
C ALA A 71 0.25 11.15 -0.49
N ALA A 72 1.29 11.40 0.32
CA ALA A 72 2.50 10.59 0.32
C ALA A 72 2.22 9.14 0.73
N ALA A 73 1.38 8.93 1.75
CA ALA A 73 0.95 7.59 2.17
C ALA A 73 0.16 6.86 1.06
N LEU A 74 -0.73 7.57 0.36
CA LEU A 74 -1.46 7.03 -0.79
C LEU A 74 -0.51 6.65 -1.94
N PHE A 75 0.46 7.51 -2.25
CA PHE A 75 1.46 7.22 -3.28
C PHE A 75 2.36 6.03 -2.91
N ILE A 76 2.86 5.98 -1.68
CA ILE A 76 3.67 4.86 -1.19
C ILE A 76 2.85 3.57 -1.17
N GLY A 77 1.59 3.63 -0.74
CA GLY A 77 0.66 2.50 -0.77
C GLY A 77 0.43 1.99 -2.19
N PHE A 78 0.17 2.89 -3.14
CA PHE A 78 0.04 2.53 -4.55
C PHE A 78 1.31 1.86 -5.11
N LEU A 79 2.49 2.41 -4.81
CA LEU A 79 3.76 1.82 -5.24
C LEU A 79 3.97 0.43 -4.61
N ALA A 80 3.60 0.27 -3.33
CA ALA A 80 3.68 -1.01 -2.65
C ALA A 80 2.79 -2.07 -3.29
N LEU A 81 1.55 -1.73 -3.67
CA LEU A 81 0.64 -2.62 -4.38
C LEU A 81 1.22 -3.05 -5.74
N LEU A 82 1.77 -2.10 -6.50
CA LEU A 82 2.41 -2.40 -7.77
C LEU A 82 3.59 -3.38 -7.59
N LEU A 83 4.42 -3.16 -6.57
CA LEU A 83 5.57 -4.02 -6.28
C LEU A 83 5.15 -5.40 -5.79
N ASP A 84 4.06 -5.53 -5.03
CA ASP A 84 3.57 -6.82 -4.54
C ASP A 84 2.98 -7.70 -5.63
N SER A 85 2.49 -7.11 -6.74
CA SER A 85 2.05 -7.86 -7.91
C SER A 85 3.19 -8.56 -8.66
N LEU A 86 4.44 -8.13 -8.47
CA LEU A 86 5.60 -8.58 -9.26
C LEU A 86 5.85 -10.09 -9.20
N PRO A 87 5.79 -10.77 -8.04
CA PRO A 87 5.99 -12.21 -7.98
C PRO A 87 5.00 -13.00 -8.85
N GLY A 88 3.71 -12.64 -8.78
CA GLY A 88 2.69 -13.28 -9.61
C GLY A 88 2.88 -12.99 -11.09
N GLY A 89 3.14 -11.72 -11.46
CA GLY A 89 3.42 -11.35 -12.86
C GLY A 89 4.64 -12.07 -13.44
N VAL A 90 5.72 -12.18 -12.67
CA VAL A 90 6.91 -12.95 -13.07
C VAL A 90 6.58 -14.42 -13.25
N LEU A 91 5.79 -15.05 -12.38
CA LEU A 91 5.37 -16.44 -12.58
C LEU A 91 4.53 -16.60 -13.85
N THR A 92 3.64 -15.65 -14.13
CA THR A 92 2.73 -15.63 -15.28
C THR A 92 3.48 -15.50 -16.61
N PHE A 93 4.48 -14.61 -16.69
CA PHE A 93 5.12 -14.28 -17.98
C PHE A 93 6.48 -14.96 -18.19
N ARG A 94 7.04 -15.65 -17.19
CA ARG A 94 8.34 -16.32 -17.32
C ARG A 94 8.25 -17.49 -18.30
N THR A 95 9.23 -17.60 -19.19
CA THR A 95 9.28 -18.63 -20.25
C THR A 95 9.87 -19.98 -19.81
N HIS A 96 10.36 -20.07 -18.58
CA HIS A 96 10.99 -21.26 -18.01
C HIS A 96 10.49 -21.52 -16.59
N LEU A 97 10.66 -22.77 -16.13
CA LEU A 97 10.21 -23.18 -14.80
C LEU A 97 11.08 -22.53 -13.70
N LEU A 98 10.43 -22.04 -12.64
CA LEU A 98 11.10 -21.50 -11.46
C LEU A 98 11.87 -22.60 -10.71
N ALA A 99 11.32 -23.82 -10.69
CA ALA A 99 11.93 -24.99 -10.05
C ALA A 99 11.87 -26.22 -10.98
N PRO A 100 12.68 -26.27 -12.07
CA PRO A 100 12.59 -27.31 -13.08
C PRO A 100 12.75 -28.71 -12.51
N VAL A 101 13.77 -28.91 -11.66
CA VAL A 101 14.06 -30.20 -11.01
C VAL A 101 12.85 -30.73 -10.25
N ARG A 102 12.11 -29.84 -9.57
CA ARG A 102 10.95 -30.23 -8.77
C ARG A 102 9.75 -30.58 -9.63
N TYR A 103 9.39 -29.70 -10.56
CA TYR A 103 8.25 -29.93 -11.45
C TYR A 103 8.44 -31.18 -12.31
N LEU A 104 9.67 -31.45 -12.76
CA LEU A 104 9.98 -32.64 -13.54
C LEU A 104 10.01 -33.91 -12.68
N ALA A 105 10.44 -33.83 -11.42
CA ALA A 105 10.45 -34.99 -10.51
C ALA A 105 9.04 -35.49 -10.14
N LEU A 106 7.99 -34.66 -10.28
CA LEU A 106 6.61 -35.08 -10.02
C LEU A 106 6.09 -36.11 -11.04
N HIS A 107 6.69 -36.20 -12.23
CA HIS A 107 6.28 -37.12 -13.32
C HIS A 107 4.75 -37.17 -13.56
N ARG A 108 4.04 -36.04 -13.40
CA ARG A 108 2.58 -36.03 -13.55
C ARG A 108 2.21 -36.26 -15.02
N SER A 109 1.26 -37.16 -15.27
CA SER A 109 0.68 -37.42 -16.60
C SER A 109 -0.67 -36.73 -16.82
N TRP A 110 -1.21 -36.07 -15.80
CA TRP A 110 -2.52 -35.44 -15.81
C TRP A 110 -2.41 -33.91 -15.78
N GLY A 111 -3.38 -33.21 -16.36
CA GLY A 111 -3.45 -31.76 -16.34
C GLY A 111 -2.50 -31.05 -17.31
N PRO A 112 -2.40 -29.71 -17.24
CA PRO A 112 -1.59 -28.92 -18.15
C PRO A 112 -0.08 -29.17 -18.01
N SER A 113 0.72 -28.69 -18.97
CA SER A 113 2.19 -28.74 -18.84
C SER A 113 2.65 -28.00 -17.57
N PRO A 114 3.78 -28.37 -16.95
CA PRO A 114 4.28 -27.66 -15.77
C PRO A 114 4.47 -26.15 -15.97
N LEU A 115 4.82 -25.73 -17.19
CA LEU A 115 4.99 -24.31 -17.50
C LEU A 115 3.64 -23.59 -17.52
N THR A 116 2.63 -24.19 -18.16
CA THR A 116 1.26 -23.67 -18.16
C THR A 116 0.67 -23.63 -16.75
N ASP A 117 0.93 -24.65 -15.93
CA ASP A 117 0.49 -24.71 -14.53
C ASP A 117 1.10 -23.54 -13.72
N GLN A 118 2.39 -23.25 -13.92
CA GLN A 118 3.07 -22.10 -13.31
C GLN A 118 2.48 -20.77 -13.79
N HIS A 119 2.17 -20.64 -15.10
CA HIS A 119 1.54 -19.43 -15.63
C HIS A 119 0.17 -19.19 -15.00
N THR A 120 -0.65 -20.24 -14.89
CA THR A 120 -1.95 -20.17 -14.22
C THR A 120 -1.81 -19.86 -12.74
N ALA A 121 -0.84 -20.47 -12.04
CA ALA A 121 -0.57 -20.19 -10.64
C ALA A 121 -0.16 -18.72 -10.41
N GLY A 122 0.73 -18.19 -11.26
CA GLY A 122 1.08 -16.76 -11.25
C GLY A 122 -0.13 -15.87 -11.52
N ALA A 123 -0.96 -16.25 -12.50
CA ALA A 123 -2.15 -15.51 -12.89
C ALA A 123 -3.22 -15.49 -11.80
N ILE A 124 -3.35 -16.56 -11.03
CA ILE A 124 -4.23 -16.59 -9.86
C ILE A 124 -3.64 -15.75 -8.73
N LEU A 125 -2.35 -15.91 -8.43
CA LEU A 125 -1.66 -15.27 -7.32
C LEU A 125 -1.83 -13.74 -7.35
N TRP A 126 -1.44 -13.09 -8.46
CA TRP A 126 -1.56 -11.63 -8.55
C TRP A 126 -3.02 -11.15 -8.66
N SER A 127 -3.89 -11.80 -9.45
CA SER A 127 -5.25 -11.29 -9.70
C SER A 127 -6.13 -11.37 -8.46
N VAL A 128 -5.95 -12.39 -7.63
CA VAL A 128 -6.63 -12.47 -6.33
C VAL A 128 -6.11 -11.37 -5.40
N GLY A 129 -4.81 -11.09 -5.41
CA GLY A 129 -4.20 -9.97 -4.67
C GLY A 129 -4.83 -8.64 -5.06
N GLU A 130 -4.82 -8.31 -6.37
CA GLU A 130 -5.39 -7.07 -6.88
C GLU A 130 -6.87 -6.89 -6.48
N VAL A 131 -7.68 -7.95 -6.57
CA VAL A 131 -9.09 -7.90 -6.14
C VAL A 131 -9.22 -7.64 -4.64
N ALA A 132 -8.36 -8.24 -3.83
CA ALA A 132 -8.34 -8.03 -2.38
C ALA A 132 -7.84 -6.62 -2.00
N ASP A 133 -7.03 -5.99 -2.84
CA ASP A 133 -6.45 -4.65 -2.61
C ASP A 133 -7.41 -3.50 -2.91
N LEU A 134 -8.36 -3.68 -3.85
CA LEU A 134 -9.32 -2.65 -4.25
C LEU A 134 -10.06 -1.97 -3.08
N PRO A 135 -10.60 -2.70 -2.08
CA PRO A 135 -11.26 -2.07 -0.93
C PRO A 135 -10.31 -1.21 -0.10
N PHE A 136 -9.04 -1.62 0.05
CA PHE A 136 -8.05 -0.87 0.82
C PHE A 136 -7.67 0.45 0.13
N VAL A 137 -7.46 0.41 -1.19
CA VAL A 137 -7.22 1.62 -1.99
C VAL A 137 -8.41 2.57 -1.90
N ALA A 138 -9.64 2.06 -2.01
CA ALA A 138 -10.85 2.87 -1.88
C ALA A 138 -10.93 3.56 -0.51
N VAL A 139 -10.64 2.84 0.58
CA VAL A 139 -10.61 3.42 1.93
C VAL A 139 -9.53 4.50 2.06
N LEU A 140 -8.33 4.26 1.55
CA LEU A 140 -7.23 5.23 1.57
C LEU A 140 -7.57 6.49 0.79
N MET A 141 -8.16 6.35 -0.40
CA MET A 141 -8.61 7.48 -1.22
C MET A 141 -9.65 8.32 -0.49
N VAL A 142 -10.68 7.69 0.08
CA VAL A 142 -11.72 8.40 0.86
C VAL A 142 -11.13 9.10 2.08
N ARG A 143 -10.15 8.48 2.76
CA ARG A 143 -9.45 9.11 3.89
C ARG A 143 -8.67 10.34 3.44
N TRP A 144 -7.93 10.25 2.33
CA TRP A 144 -7.18 11.39 1.79
C TRP A 144 -8.11 12.54 1.40
N MET A 145 -9.18 12.27 0.64
CA MET A 145 -10.16 13.29 0.25
C MET A 145 -10.75 14.05 1.45
N ARG A 146 -11.02 13.34 2.56
CA ARG A 146 -11.54 13.95 3.79
C ARG A 146 -10.52 14.82 4.53
N VAL A 147 -9.23 14.49 4.44
CA VAL A 147 -8.16 15.31 5.03
C VAL A 147 -7.97 16.56 4.17
N ASP A 148 -7.88 16.39 2.86
CA ASP A 148 -7.73 17.47 1.89
C ASP A 148 -8.86 18.51 2.00
N GLU A 149 -10.12 18.06 2.08
CA GLU A 149 -11.27 18.95 2.26
C GLU A 149 -11.23 19.74 3.58
N ARG A 150 -10.68 19.16 4.65
CA ARG A 150 -10.54 19.85 5.94
C ARG A 150 -9.46 20.92 5.87
N GLU A 151 -8.32 20.61 5.25
CA GLU A 151 -7.22 21.55 5.09
C GLU A 151 -7.60 22.70 4.16
N ALA A 152 -8.33 22.43 3.08
CA ALA A 152 -8.86 23.46 2.19
C ALA A 152 -9.76 24.45 2.96
N ARG A 153 -10.71 23.94 3.77
CA ARG A 153 -11.57 24.80 4.60
C ARG A 153 -10.80 25.59 5.66
N GLU A 154 -9.74 25.03 6.22
CA GLU A 154 -8.90 25.73 7.18
C GLU A 154 -8.10 26.85 6.51
N ALA A 155 -7.53 26.59 5.33
CA ALA A 155 -6.86 27.58 4.51
C ALA A 155 -7.80 28.73 4.10
N ASP A 156 -9.02 28.42 3.64
CA ASP A 156 -10.03 29.41 3.28
C ASP A 156 -10.37 30.32 4.48
N ARG A 157 -10.55 29.74 5.68
CA ARG A 157 -10.85 30.53 6.91
C ARG A 157 -9.70 31.46 7.29
N LEU A 158 -8.46 30.99 7.18
CA LEU A 158 -7.28 31.81 7.49
C LEU A 158 -7.13 32.96 6.48
N LEU A 159 -7.48 32.73 5.21
CA LEU A 159 -7.50 33.77 4.18
C LEU A 159 -8.62 34.80 4.45
N ASP A 160 -9.84 34.35 4.77
CA ASP A 160 -10.95 35.25 5.11
C ASP A 160 -10.64 36.12 6.34
N GLU A 161 -9.97 35.57 7.36
CA GLU A 161 -9.52 36.34 8.53
C GLU A 161 -8.44 37.37 8.18
N ALA A 162 -7.48 37.01 7.32
CA ALA A 162 -6.44 37.91 6.84
C ALA A 162 -7.01 39.03 5.95
N GLU A 163 -7.92 38.71 5.04
CA GLU A 163 -8.61 39.67 4.16
C GLU A 163 -9.61 40.54 4.93
N GLY A 164 -10.31 39.99 5.93
CA GLY A 164 -11.15 40.75 6.86
C GLY A 164 -10.33 41.74 7.71
N GLY A 165 -9.08 41.41 8.02
CA GLY A 165 -8.09 42.33 8.59
C GLY A 165 -7.58 43.37 7.59
N ALA A 166 -7.32 42.97 6.35
CA ALA A 166 -6.87 43.85 5.26
C ALA A 166 -7.97 44.83 4.80
N THR A 167 -9.25 44.47 4.92
CA THR A 167 -10.40 45.34 4.64
C THR A 167 -10.51 46.51 5.64
N ARG A 168 -9.85 46.43 6.81
CA ARG A 168 -9.66 47.58 7.72
C ARG A 168 -8.42 48.41 7.41
N MET A 169 -7.54 47.95 6.52
CA MET A 169 -6.42 48.74 6.04
C MET A 169 -6.97 49.71 5.00
N ARG A 170 -7.57 50.80 5.50
CA ARG A 170 -8.07 51.89 4.66
C ARG A 170 -6.96 52.27 3.69
N PRO A 171 -7.22 52.33 2.39
CA PRO A 171 -6.21 52.72 1.43
C PRO A 171 -5.62 54.08 1.81
N TRP A 172 -4.32 54.28 1.58
CA TRP A 172 -3.59 55.45 2.10
C TRP A 172 -4.20 56.80 1.70
N TRP A 173 -4.93 56.87 0.58
CA TRP A 173 -5.65 58.06 0.11
C TRP A 173 -6.93 58.38 0.91
N GLU A 174 -7.52 57.40 1.60
CA GLU A 174 -8.65 57.61 2.52
C GLU A 174 -8.21 58.12 3.90
N THR A 175 -6.91 57.97 4.21
CA THR A 175 -6.28 58.43 5.45
C THR A 175 -5.45 59.70 5.28
N ASP A 176 -5.22 60.17 4.05
CA ASP A 176 -4.48 61.41 3.79
C ASP A 176 -5.39 62.63 4.05
N PRO A 177 -5.07 63.52 5.03
CA PRO A 177 -5.86 64.70 5.31
C PRO A 177 -5.70 65.83 4.27
N ARG A 178 -4.87 65.64 3.22
CA ARG A 178 -4.60 66.68 2.22
C ARG A 178 -5.68 66.70 1.13
N PRO A 179 -6.31 67.86 0.85
CA PRO A 179 -7.32 67.95 -0.20
C PRO A 179 -6.67 67.78 -1.60
N PRO A 180 -7.38 67.14 -2.55
CA PRO A 180 -6.90 66.99 -3.92
C PRO A 180 -6.75 68.38 -4.56
N ARG A 181 -5.58 68.63 -5.16
CA ARG A 181 -5.26 69.83 -5.92
C ARG A 181 -5.66 69.69 -7.38
#